data_AF-A0A0P9DH61-F1
#
_entry.id   AF-A0A0P9DH61-F1
#
_cell.length_a   1.000
_cell.length_b   1.000
_cell.length_c   1.000
_cell.angle_alpha   90.00
_cell.angle_beta   90.00
_cell.angle_gamma   90.00
#
_symmetry.space_group_name_H-M   'P 1'
#
loop_
_entity.id
_entity.type
_entity.pdbx_description
1 polymer ?
#
loop_
_entity_poly.entity_id
_entity_poly.type
_entity_poly.pdbx_seq_one_letter_code
_entity_poly.pdbx_strand_id
1 'polypeptide(L)'
;MFGCLRDGAKFTRRGRGSIQSALVATLEVLDECVLVDRFVPPEPLPTDANAPVFLHITSVRNPATKGRNIRYRIAAAAGWQASFSVRWDKTVVSRHELEAVLQDAGRLVGLGNGRSIGFGRFVLRALLVHDS
;
A
#
# COMPACT_ATOMS: atom_id res chain seq x y z
N MET A 1 0.86 5.64 -3.87
CA MET A 1 1.00 5.87 -2.42
C MET A 1 -0.20 6.60 -1.82
N PHE A 2 -0.55 7.80 -2.30
CA PHE A 2 -1.63 8.65 -1.76
C PHE A 2 -2.93 7.90 -1.43
N GLY A 3 -3.48 7.13 -2.39
CA GLY A 3 -4.71 6.37 -2.17
C GLY A 3 -4.63 5.32 -1.04
N CYS A 4 -3.44 4.78 -0.76
CA CYS A 4 -3.23 3.87 0.38
C CYS A 4 -3.36 4.63 1.71
N LEU A 5 -2.65 5.75 1.85
CA LEU A 5 -2.65 6.56 3.06
C LEU A 5 -4.02 7.20 3.31
N ARG A 6 -4.65 7.73 2.27
CA ARG A 6 -6.03 8.24 2.32
C ARG A 6 -6.99 7.18 2.87
N ASP A 7 -6.93 5.96 2.36
CA ASP A 7 -7.85 4.89 2.78
C ASP A 7 -7.49 4.38 4.18
N GLY A 8 -6.20 4.37 4.55
CA GLY A 8 -5.71 4.03 5.89
C GLY A 8 -6.15 5.04 6.95
N ALA A 9 -6.19 6.32 6.60
CA ALA A 9 -6.59 7.40 7.50
C ALA A 9 -8.04 7.34 7.97
N LYS A 10 -8.88 6.49 7.35
CA LYS A 10 -10.23 6.20 7.84
C LYS A 10 -10.24 5.47 9.19
N PHE A 11 -9.16 4.76 9.50
CA PHE A 11 -9.03 3.95 10.71
C PHE A 11 -8.40 4.73 11.88
N THR A 12 -7.66 5.80 11.58
CA THR A 12 -7.10 6.71 12.58
C THR A 12 -8.16 7.72 13.04
N ARG A 13 -8.60 7.60 14.29
CA ARG A 13 -9.68 8.42 14.87
C ARG A 13 -9.21 9.82 15.25
N ARG A 14 -10.07 10.83 15.03
CA ARG A 14 -9.90 12.20 15.52
C ARG A 14 -11.26 12.78 15.91
N GLY A 15 -11.47 12.99 17.20
CA GLY A 15 -12.77 13.38 17.75
C GLY A 15 -13.86 12.34 17.41
N ARG A 16 -14.98 12.80 16.84
CA ARG A 16 -16.08 11.93 16.39
C ARG A 16 -15.85 11.23 15.04
N GLY A 17 -14.81 11.64 14.31
CA GLY A 17 -14.53 11.18 12.94
C GLY A 17 -13.19 10.48 12.78
N SER A 18 -12.72 10.44 11.54
CA SER A 18 -11.36 10.01 11.19
C SER A 18 -10.54 11.21 10.72
N ILE A 19 -9.21 11.10 10.71
CA ILE A 19 -8.32 12.17 10.24
C ILE A 19 -8.29 12.30 8.71
N GLN A 20 -8.97 11.42 7.98
CA GLN A 20 -8.88 11.33 6.52
C GLN A 20 -8.99 12.67 5.79
N SER A 21 -9.97 13.52 6.13
CA SER A 21 -10.16 14.81 5.46
C SER A 21 -8.98 15.76 5.67
N ALA A 22 -8.48 15.85 6.90
CA ALA A 22 -7.34 16.68 7.25
C ALA A 22 -6.04 16.20 6.56
N LEU A 23 -5.84 14.88 6.49
CA LEU A 23 -4.71 14.30 5.76
C LEU A 23 -4.81 14.59 4.25
N VAL A 24 -5.96 14.33 3.62
CA VAL A 24 -6.14 14.53 2.18
C VAL A 24 -5.92 15.98 1.76
N ALA A 25 -6.29 16.93 2.62
CA ALA A 25 -6.12 18.36 2.34
C ALA A 25 -4.65 18.82 2.27
N THR A 26 -3.72 18.05 2.84
CA THR A 26 -2.33 18.51 3.05
C THR A 26 -1.28 17.53 2.53
N LEU A 27 -1.63 16.26 2.36
CA LEU A 27 -0.70 15.20 1.97
C LEU A 27 -0.32 15.32 0.48
N GLU A 28 0.98 15.43 0.24
CA GLU A 28 1.60 15.36 -1.07
C GLU A 28 2.60 14.20 -1.09
N VAL A 29 2.57 13.37 -2.14
CA VAL A 29 3.58 12.35 -2.39
C VAL A 29 4.59 12.96 -3.34
N LEU A 30 5.86 13.03 -2.92
CA LEU A 30 6.88 13.76 -3.66
C LEU A 30 7.55 12.90 -4.75
N ASP A 31 7.57 11.57 -4.58
CA ASP A 31 8.17 10.70 -5.60
C ASP A 31 7.16 10.41 -6.73
N GLU A 32 7.60 10.61 -7.97
CA GLU A 32 6.84 10.21 -9.16
C GLU A 32 6.77 8.69 -9.29
N CYS A 33 7.82 7.99 -8.86
CA CYS A 33 7.94 6.54 -8.92
C CYS A 33 8.46 5.98 -7.59
N VAL A 34 7.69 5.08 -6.98
CA VAL A 34 8.08 4.37 -5.76
C VAL A 34 8.45 2.94 -6.13
N LEU A 35 9.74 2.63 -6.06
CA LEU A 35 10.28 1.31 -6.36
C LEU A 35 10.18 0.37 -5.15
N VAL A 36 10.11 -0.93 -5.43
CA VAL A 36 10.29 -2.00 -4.46
C VAL A 36 11.60 -2.73 -4.73
N ASP A 37 12.20 -3.33 -3.71
CA ASP A 37 13.40 -4.18 -3.80
C ASP A 37 13.12 -5.57 -4.42
N ARG A 38 12.40 -5.58 -5.54
CA ARG A 38 11.99 -6.79 -6.26
C ARG A 38 12.19 -6.60 -7.75
N PHE A 39 12.92 -7.53 -8.36
CA PHE A 39 13.27 -7.50 -9.78
C PHE A 39 12.57 -8.64 -10.49
N VAL A 40 11.98 -8.34 -11.64
CA VAL A 40 11.31 -9.35 -12.46
C VAL A 40 12.37 -10.27 -13.06
N PRO A 41 12.32 -11.59 -12.79
CA PRO A 41 13.28 -12.51 -13.38
C PRO A 41 13.04 -12.68 -14.89
N PRO A 42 14.02 -13.21 -15.64
CA PRO A 42 13.82 -13.59 -17.03
C PRO A 42 12.65 -14.58 -17.18
N GLU A 43 12.06 -14.61 -18.37
CA GLU A 43 11.05 -15.61 -18.68
C GLU A 43 11.67 -17.02 -18.83
N PRO A 44 10.96 -18.08 -18.41
CA PRO A 44 9.61 -18.06 -17.84
C PRO A 44 9.60 -17.61 -16.36
N LEU A 45 8.57 -16.85 -15.98
CA LEU A 45 8.38 -16.47 -14.58
C LEU A 45 8.11 -17.71 -13.72
N PRO A 46 8.72 -17.83 -12.53
CA PRO A 46 8.44 -18.93 -11.62
C PRO A 46 6.98 -18.87 -11.15
N THR A 47 6.33 -20.02 -11.00
CA THR A 47 4.99 -20.14 -10.40
C THR A 47 5.02 -20.50 -8.93
N ASP A 48 6.21 -20.80 -8.39
CA ASP A 48 6.44 -21.01 -6.96
C ASP A 48 6.26 -19.71 -6.18
N ALA A 49 5.30 -19.69 -5.26
CA ALA A 49 4.99 -18.53 -4.43
C ALA A 49 6.10 -18.19 -3.41
N ASN A 50 7.10 -19.06 -3.24
CA ASN A 50 8.28 -18.77 -2.42
C ASN A 50 9.37 -18.00 -3.17
N ALA A 51 9.28 -17.89 -4.51
CA ALA A 51 10.20 -17.07 -5.27
C ALA A 51 9.97 -15.57 -4.94
N PRO A 52 11.04 -14.74 -4.89
CA PRO A 52 10.90 -13.32 -4.55
C PRO A 52 9.90 -12.56 -5.44
N VAL A 53 9.83 -12.92 -6.71
CA VAL A 53 8.84 -12.49 -7.69
C VAL A 53 8.34 -13.73 -8.42
N PHE A 54 7.01 -13.88 -8.55
CA PHE A 54 6.39 -15.05 -9.14
C PHE A 54 5.13 -14.71 -9.93
N LEU A 55 4.73 -15.60 -10.83
CA LEU A 55 3.47 -15.55 -11.53
C LEU A 55 2.37 -16.13 -10.64
N HIS A 56 1.57 -15.25 -10.03
CA HIS A 56 0.43 -15.66 -9.23
C HIS A 56 -0.75 -15.99 -10.15
N ILE A 57 -1.13 -17.26 -10.18
CA ILE A 57 -2.24 -17.79 -10.99
C ILE A 57 -3.41 -18.11 -10.06
N THR A 58 -4.60 -17.55 -10.33
CA THR A 58 -5.79 -17.86 -9.52
C THR A 58 -7.07 -17.85 -10.33
N SER A 59 -7.97 -18.80 -10.02
CA SER A 59 -9.34 -18.76 -10.48
C SER A 59 -10.14 -17.74 -9.67
N VAL A 60 -10.85 -16.84 -10.34
CA VAL A 60 -11.74 -15.85 -9.73
C VAL A 60 -13.13 -16.00 -10.34
N ARG A 61 -14.13 -16.12 -9.48
CA ARG A 61 -15.54 -16.16 -9.90
C ARG A 61 -15.95 -14.75 -10.35
N ASN A 62 -16.50 -14.64 -11.56
CA ASN A 62 -17.13 -13.42 -12.02
C ASN A 62 -18.46 -13.22 -11.26
N PRO A 63 -18.65 -12.11 -10.52
CA PRO A 63 -19.88 -11.88 -9.76
C PRO A 63 -21.12 -11.81 -10.65
N ALA A 64 -21.01 -11.26 -11.87
CA ALA A 64 -22.11 -11.05 -12.79
C ALA A 64 -22.54 -12.34 -13.50
N THR A 65 -21.58 -13.07 -14.09
CA THR A 65 -21.89 -14.27 -14.91
C THR A 65 -21.80 -15.58 -14.14
N LYS A 66 -21.30 -15.56 -12.89
CA LYS A 66 -20.98 -16.73 -12.06
C LYS A 66 -19.93 -17.70 -12.64
N GLY A 67 -19.47 -17.49 -13.88
CA GLY A 67 -18.35 -18.20 -14.50
C GLY A 67 -17.02 -17.92 -13.81
N ARG A 68 -16.00 -18.71 -14.14
CA ARG A 68 -14.64 -18.58 -13.56
C ARG A 68 -13.68 -18.07 -14.62
N ASN A 69 -12.90 -17.06 -14.26
CA ASN A 69 -11.78 -16.56 -15.06
C ASN A 69 -10.48 -16.87 -14.34
N ILE A 70 -9.46 -17.28 -15.09
CA ILE A 70 -8.09 -17.38 -14.54
C ILE A 70 -7.45 -16.00 -14.64
N ARG A 71 -6.96 -15.49 -13.50
CA ARG A 71 -6.17 -14.26 -13.44
C ARG A 71 -4.71 -14.63 -13.25
N TYR A 72 -3.88 -14.04 -14.11
CA TYR A 72 -2.43 -14.07 -14.03
C TYR A 72 -1.97 -12.69 -13.57
N ARG A 73 -1.06 -12.64 -12.60
CA ARG A 73 -0.45 -11.40 -12.13
C ARG A 73 0.97 -11.66 -11.68
N ILE A 74 1.89 -10.75 -12.00
CA ILE A 74 3.21 -10.73 -11.39
C ILE A 74 3.02 -10.30 -9.93
N ALA A 75 3.52 -11.10 -9.00
CA ALA A 75 3.42 -10.86 -7.57
C ALA A 75 4.82 -10.84 -6.95
N ALA A 76 5.01 -9.97 -5.96
CA ALA A 76 6.15 -10.00 -5.08
C ALA A 76 5.81 -10.84 -3.83
N ALA A 77 6.67 -11.78 -3.48
CA ALA A 77 6.59 -12.46 -2.20
C ALA A 77 6.83 -11.47 -1.04
N ALA A 78 6.39 -11.86 0.16
CA ALA A 78 6.57 -11.05 1.37
C ALA A 78 8.05 -10.70 1.64
N GLY A 79 8.25 -9.67 2.46
CA GLY A 79 9.58 -9.14 2.79
C GLY A 79 10.13 -8.16 1.77
N TRP A 80 9.29 -7.64 0.87
CA TRP A 80 9.66 -6.50 0.01
C TRP A 80 9.74 -5.23 0.85
N GLN A 81 10.52 -4.27 0.37
CA GLN A 81 10.75 -2.98 0.97
C GLN A 81 10.56 -1.89 -0.09
N ALA A 82 10.04 -0.75 0.34
CA ALA A 82 9.91 0.45 -0.46
C ALA A 82 10.19 1.65 0.42
N SER A 83 10.75 2.70 -0.17
CA SER A 83 10.91 4.01 0.45
C SER A 83 10.20 5.04 -0.39
N PHE A 84 9.58 6.01 0.27
CA PHE A 84 8.88 7.10 -0.38
C PHE A 84 8.89 8.33 0.52
N SER A 85 8.76 9.49 -0.10
CA SER A 85 8.82 10.81 0.45
C SER A 85 7.43 11.44 0.40
N VAL A 86 7.00 11.99 1.53
CA VAL A 86 5.74 12.74 1.62
C VAL A 86 5.97 14.10 2.25
N ARG A 87 5.17 15.06 1.83
CA ARG A 87 5.04 16.36 2.48
C ARG A 87 3.62 16.49 3.02
N TRP A 88 3.48 17.14 4.17
CA TRP A 88 2.20 17.50 4.74
C TRP A 88 2.34 18.72 5.66
N ASP A 89 1.22 19.33 6.02
CA ASP A 89 1.20 20.42 7.00
C ASP A 89 1.10 19.86 8.42
N LYS A 90 2.20 20.00 9.18
CA LYS A 90 2.30 19.50 10.56
C LYS A 90 1.38 20.21 11.56
N THR A 91 0.88 21.40 11.23
CA THR A 91 -0.08 22.14 12.06
C THR A 91 -1.50 21.58 11.92
N VAL A 92 -1.79 20.93 10.79
CA VAL A 92 -3.09 20.30 10.51
C VAL A 92 -3.08 18.83 10.92
N VAL A 93 -2.02 18.09 10.55
CA VAL A 93 -1.82 16.68 10.89
C VAL A 93 -0.49 16.53 11.62
N SER A 94 -0.55 16.16 12.89
CA SER A 94 0.65 15.95 13.69
C SER A 94 1.46 14.76 13.17
N ARG A 95 2.75 14.74 13.49
CA ARG A 95 3.63 13.61 13.15
C ARG A 95 3.10 12.26 13.67
N HIS A 96 2.59 12.23 14.90
CA HIS A 96 2.04 11.01 15.50
C HIS A 96 0.79 10.52 14.76
N GLU A 97 -0.06 11.44 14.33
CA GLU A 97 -1.23 11.08 13.52
C GLU A 97 -0.82 10.53 12.15
N LEU A 98 0.16 11.13 11.47
CA LEU A 98 0.65 10.58 10.19
C LEU A 98 1.28 9.20 10.37
N GLU A 99 2.06 9.01 11.44
CA GLU A 99 2.66 7.70 11.76
C GLU A 99 1.59 6.64 12.01
N ALA A 100 0.55 6.97 12.77
CA ALA A 100 -0.59 6.08 12.98
C ALA A 100 -1.30 5.72 11.65
N VAL A 101 -1.50 6.71 10.77
CA VAL A 101 -2.05 6.47 9.43
C VAL A 101 -1.17 5.52 8.62
N LEU A 102 0.15 5.67 8.66
CA LEU A 102 1.09 4.80 7.95
C LEU A 102 0.98 3.35 8.43
N GLN A 103 0.88 3.15 9.74
CA GLN A 103 0.70 1.83 10.35
C GLN A 103 -0.67 1.22 9.98
N ASP A 104 -1.75 1.99 10.08
CA ASP A 104 -3.10 1.56 9.73
C ASP A 104 -3.22 1.22 8.23
N ALA A 105 -2.62 2.05 7.37
CA ALA A 105 -2.55 1.81 5.94
C ALA A 105 -1.84 0.49 5.64
N GLY A 106 -0.71 0.21 6.29
CA GLY A 106 0.03 -1.03 6.13
C GLY A 106 -0.75 -2.28 6.56
N ARG A 107 -1.42 -2.19 7.72
CA ARG A 107 -2.16 -3.31 8.32
C ARG A 107 -3.51 -3.59 7.65
N LEU A 108 -4.25 -2.54 7.29
CA LEU A 108 -5.66 -2.63 6.90
C LEU A 108 -5.91 -2.37 5.41
N VAL A 109 -4.98 -1.73 4.68
CA VAL A 109 -5.18 -1.31 3.28
C VAL A 109 -4.18 -1.91 2.29
N GLY A 110 -2.87 -1.80 2.55
CA GLY A 110 -1.81 -2.27 1.67
C GLY A 110 -1.57 -1.42 0.41
N LEU A 111 -0.54 -1.79 -0.36
CA LEU A 111 -0.10 -1.14 -1.59
C LEU A 111 -0.35 -1.99 -2.85
N GLY A 112 -0.34 -1.36 -4.03
CA GLY A 112 -0.49 -2.06 -5.31
C GLY A 112 -1.93 -2.50 -5.64
N ASN A 113 -2.04 -3.55 -6.45
CA ASN A 113 -3.32 -4.12 -6.89
C ASN A 113 -3.81 -5.21 -5.92
N GLY A 114 -5.13 -5.40 -5.83
CA GLY A 114 -5.73 -6.42 -4.98
C GLY A 114 -5.81 -6.05 -3.49
N ARG A 115 -5.69 -4.76 -3.16
CA ARG A 115 -5.81 -4.24 -1.77
C ARG A 115 -7.10 -4.68 -1.07
N SER A 116 -8.22 -4.68 -1.80
CA SER A 116 -9.54 -5.09 -1.28
C SER A 116 -9.62 -6.58 -0.91
N ILE A 117 -8.72 -7.41 -1.43
CA ILE A 117 -8.62 -8.84 -1.10
C ILE A 117 -7.40 -9.14 -0.23
N GLY A 118 -6.79 -8.12 0.38
CA GLY A 118 -5.75 -8.26 1.40
C GLY A 118 -4.31 -8.24 0.89
N PHE A 119 -4.05 -7.87 -0.37
CA PHE A 119 -2.67 -7.80 -0.88
C PHE A 119 -1.92 -6.52 -0.54
N GLY A 120 -0.59 -6.62 -0.61
CA GLY A 120 0.33 -5.50 -0.44
C GLY A 120 0.41 -4.97 0.98
N ARG A 121 0.04 -5.77 1.99
CA ARG A 121 0.24 -5.42 3.40
C ARG A 121 1.71 -5.15 3.67
N PHE A 122 1.96 -4.18 4.53
CA PHE A 122 3.31 -3.77 4.92
C PHE A 122 3.34 -3.32 6.37
N VAL A 123 4.55 -3.18 6.89
CA VAL A 123 4.82 -2.63 8.22
C VAL A 123 5.76 -1.44 8.03
N LEU A 124 5.46 -0.34 8.71
CA LEU A 124 6.35 0.82 8.74
C LEU A 124 7.67 0.42 9.40
N ARG A 125 8.79 0.59 8.69
CA ARG A 125 10.13 0.27 9.20
C ARG A 125 10.82 1.48 9.83
N ALA A 126 10.75 2.62 9.16
CA ALA A 126 11.35 3.87 9.61
C ALA A 126 10.54 5.06 9.08
N LEU A 127 10.45 6.12 9.89
CA LEU A 127 9.90 7.41 9.51
C LEU A 127 10.92 8.49 9.85
N LEU A 128 11.57 9.02 8.83
CA LEU A 128 12.50 10.14 8.94
C LEU A 128 11.74 11.42 8.63
N VAL A 129 11.83 12.40 9.53
CA VAL A 129 11.15 13.69 9.39
C VAL A 129 12.22 14.77 9.34
N HIS A 130 12.16 15.57 8.29
CA HIS A 130 13.01 16.74 8.13
C HIS A 130 12.16 17.98 8.44
N ASP A 131 12.40 18.61 9.58
CA ASP A 131 11.83 19.91 9.89
C ASP A 131 12.59 20.97 9.08
N SER A 132 11.96 21.45 8.01
CA SER A 132 12.34 22.68 7.31
C SER A 132 11.56 23.87 7.85
#